data_AF-A0A392PEZ9-F1
#
_entry.id   AF-A0A392PEZ9-F1
#
_cell.length_a   1.000
_cell.length_b   1.000
_cell.length_c   1.000
_cell.angle_alpha   90.00
_cell.angle_beta   90.00
_cell.angle_gamma   90.00
#
_symmetry.space_group_name_H-M   'P 1'
#
loop_
_entity.id
_entity.type
_entity.pdbx_description
1 polymer ?
#
loop_
_entity_poly.entity_id
_entity_poly.type
_entity_poly.pdbx_seq_one_letter_code
_entity_poly.pdbx_strand_id
1 'polypeptide(L)'
;TDQLETRLKAMNLVGDMISIPGTSIPEAFQPIFSEFLKRLSDRVVEVRMSAIEHVKNCLLLNPFRAEASQILSALCERLLDFDENVRKHVVAVICDVACHSLNAIPLETVKLVAERLRDKSVCISLNFYFLYLS
;
A
#
# COMPACT_ATOMS: atom_id res chain seq x y z
N THR A 1 18.76 19.17 1.95
CA THR A 1 18.72 18.06 0.99
C THR A 1 19.02 16.72 1.67
N ASP A 2 19.99 16.67 2.60
CA ASP A 2 20.35 15.48 3.41
C ASP A 2 19.22 14.76 4.17
N GLN A 3 18.17 15.47 4.60
CA GLN A 3 17.05 14.88 5.34
C GLN A 3 16.08 14.06 4.48
N LEU A 4 16.05 14.25 3.15
CA LEU A 4 15.19 13.44 2.27
C LEU A 4 15.84 12.11 1.93
N GLU A 5 17.08 12.16 1.48
CA GLU A 5 17.83 10.96 1.14
C GLU A 5 17.98 10.03 2.35
N THR A 6 18.27 10.59 3.54
CA THR A 6 18.31 9.81 4.79
C THR A 6 16.96 9.17 5.13
N ARG A 7 15.84 9.90 4.93
CA ARG A 7 14.49 9.36 5.14
C ARG A 7 14.18 8.22 4.18
N LEU A 8 14.51 8.37 2.90
CA LEU A 8 14.31 7.33 1.89
C LEU A 8 15.17 6.09 2.17
N LYS A 9 16.45 6.26 2.53
CA LYS A 9 17.34 5.15 2.90
C LYS A 9 16.82 4.37 4.11
N ALA A 10 16.43 5.07 5.18
CA ALA A 10 15.87 4.43 6.36
C ALA A 10 14.55 3.70 6.05
N MET A 11 13.67 4.33 5.28
CA MET A 11 12.40 3.74 4.87
C MET A 11 12.61 2.52 3.96
N ASN A 12 13.56 2.55 3.02
CA ASN A 12 13.87 1.41 2.16
C ASN A 12 14.39 0.24 2.98
N LEU A 13 15.34 0.49 3.89
CA LEU A 13 15.88 -0.56 4.77
C LEU A 13 14.77 -1.24 5.58
N VAL A 14 13.89 -0.46 6.20
CA VAL A 14 12.77 -1.01 6.99
C VAL A 14 11.75 -1.70 6.08
N GLY A 15 11.46 -1.14 4.90
CA GLY A 15 10.57 -1.71 3.89
C GLY A 15 11.03 -3.09 3.41
N ASP A 16 12.33 -3.23 3.14
CA ASP A 16 12.95 -4.49 2.77
C ASP A 16 12.83 -5.51 3.90
N MET A 17 13.06 -5.10 5.16
CA MET A 17 12.95 -5.99 6.33
C MET A 17 11.52 -6.53 6.54
N ILE A 18 10.50 -5.68 6.38
CA ILE A 18 9.09 -6.12 6.53
C ILE A 18 8.59 -6.95 5.35
N SER A 19 9.30 -6.90 4.23
CA SER A 19 9.03 -7.67 3.02
C SER A 19 9.84 -8.97 2.97
N ILE A 20 10.37 -9.44 4.09
CA ILE A 20 11.02 -10.76 4.17
C ILE A 20 9.94 -11.85 4.25
N PRO A 21 9.94 -12.86 3.36
CA PRO A 21 8.96 -13.94 3.39
C PRO A 21 9.04 -14.77 4.70
N GLY A 22 7.89 -15.22 5.19
CA GLY A 22 7.83 -16.25 6.24
C GLY A 22 8.07 -15.77 7.68
N THR A 23 8.26 -14.47 7.92
CA THR A 23 8.44 -13.92 9.27
C THR A 23 7.35 -12.91 9.62
N SER A 24 6.69 -13.08 10.78
CA SER A 24 5.93 -12.01 11.41
C SER A 24 6.90 -10.93 11.93
N ILE A 25 6.45 -9.68 12.07
CA ILE A 25 7.31 -8.65 12.65
C ILE A 25 7.38 -8.90 14.16
N PRO A 26 8.58 -9.12 14.72
CA PRO A 26 8.74 -9.34 16.16
C PRO A 26 8.14 -8.19 16.96
N GLU A 27 7.61 -8.46 18.15
CA GLU A 27 6.99 -7.44 19.01
C GLU A 27 7.91 -6.24 19.27
N ALA A 28 9.21 -6.50 19.48
CA ALA A 28 10.23 -5.46 19.65
C ALA A 28 10.37 -4.52 18.44
N PHE A 29 9.98 -4.96 17.24
CA PHE A 29 10.01 -4.18 15.99
C PHE A 29 8.68 -3.50 15.66
N GLN A 30 7.59 -3.77 16.40
CA GLN A 30 6.28 -3.16 16.16
C GLN A 30 6.29 -1.61 16.21
N PRO A 31 7.05 -0.95 17.11
CA PRO A 31 7.18 0.50 17.09
C PRO A 31 7.81 1.03 15.79
N ILE A 32 8.82 0.33 15.27
CA ILE A 32 9.49 0.69 14.01
C ILE A 32 8.53 0.52 12.83
N PHE A 33 7.80 -0.59 12.80
CA PHE A 33 6.79 -0.84 11.77
C PHE A 33 5.67 0.21 11.80
N SER A 34 5.21 0.60 12.99
CA SER A 34 4.20 1.65 13.16
C SER A 34 4.70 3.00 12.61
N GLU A 35 5.96 3.35 12.86
CA GLU A 35 6.55 4.59 12.32
C GLU A 35 6.77 4.53 10.81
N PHE A 36 7.10 3.34 10.29
CA PHE A 36 7.16 3.08 8.86
C PHE A 36 5.80 3.31 8.20
N LEU A 37 4.70 2.78 8.76
CA LEU A 37 3.36 3.00 8.20
C LEU A 37 2.96 4.49 8.18
N LYS A 38 3.39 5.29 9.16
CA LYS A 38 3.16 6.74 9.13
C LYS A 38 3.83 7.42 7.92
N ARG A 39 4.83 6.80 7.29
CA ARG A 39 5.45 7.33 6.06
C ARG A 39 4.52 7.27 4.85
N LEU A 40 3.44 6.47 4.90
CA LEU A 40 2.34 6.58 3.93
C LEU A 40 1.70 7.98 3.98
N SER A 41 1.83 8.72 5.08
CA SER A 41 1.37 10.11 5.21
C SER A 41 2.51 11.15 5.13
N ASP A 42 3.67 10.80 4.59
CA ASP A 42 4.78 11.74 4.49
C ASP A 42 4.41 12.93 3.57
N ARG A 43 4.89 14.12 3.92
CA ARG A 43 4.66 15.34 3.13
C ARG A 43 5.19 15.23 1.70
N VAL A 44 6.21 14.41 1.46
CA VAL A 44 6.82 14.21 0.15
C VAL A 44 6.15 13.04 -0.57
N VAL A 45 5.62 13.29 -1.77
CA VAL A 45 4.93 12.30 -2.61
C VAL A 45 5.80 11.07 -2.86
N GLU A 46 7.07 11.26 -3.20
CA GLU A 46 8.03 10.18 -3.47
C GLU A 46 8.20 9.22 -2.29
N VAL A 47 8.19 9.73 -1.06
CA VAL A 47 8.25 8.90 0.14
C VAL A 47 6.96 8.09 0.31
N ARG A 48 5.79 8.70 0.05
CA ARG A 48 4.51 7.99 0.10
C ARG A 48 4.46 6.86 -0.93
N MET A 49 4.85 7.14 -2.17
CA MET A 49 4.91 6.16 -3.26
C MET A 49 5.83 5.00 -2.92
N SER A 50 7.02 5.28 -2.41
CA SER A 50 7.95 4.21 -2.04
C SER A 50 7.45 3.38 -0.86
N ALA A 51 6.80 4.00 0.14
CA ALA A 51 6.18 3.27 1.23
C ALA A 51 5.03 2.36 0.74
N ILE A 52 4.23 2.82 -0.23
CA ILE A 52 3.16 2.02 -0.85
C ILE A 52 3.73 0.78 -1.54
N GLU A 53 4.84 0.93 -2.28
CA GLU A 53 5.48 -0.21 -2.97
C GLU A 53 6.01 -1.27 -1.99
N HIS A 54 6.60 -0.84 -0.87
CA HIS A 54 7.06 -1.76 0.17
C HIS A 54 5.92 -2.52 0.83
N VAL A 55 4.80 -1.85 1.16
CA VAL A 55 3.65 -2.57 1.73
C VAL A 55 2.93 -3.45 0.72
N LYS A 56 2.95 -3.11 -0.58
CA LYS A 56 2.49 -3.99 -1.66
C LYS A 56 3.27 -5.31 -1.61
N ASN A 57 4.61 -5.23 -1.64
CA ASN A 57 5.47 -6.42 -1.62
C ASN A 57 5.24 -7.26 -0.37
N CYS A 58 5.10 -6.61 0.79
CA CYS A 58 4.76 -7.26 2.05
C CYS A 58 3.44 -8.05 1.97
N LEU A 59 2.38 -7.47 1.39
CA LEU A 59 1.08 -8.13 1.21
C LEU A 59 1.11 -9.23 0.15
N LEU A 60 1.86 -9.07 -0.94
CA LEU A 60 1.98 -10.10 -1.98
C LEU A 60 2.76 -11.33 -1.49
N LEU A 61 3.72 -11.15 -0.59
CA LEU A 61 4.49 -12.27 -0.03
C LEU A 61 3.71 -13.05 1.04
N ASN A 62 2.93 -12.35 1.87
CA ASN A 62 2.04 -12.99 2.84
C ASN A 62 0.78 -12.14 3.06
N PRO A 63 -0.29 -12.40 2.31
CA PRO A 63 -1.51 -11.60 2.39
C PRO A 63 -2.30 -11.84 3.69
N PHE A 64 -2.01 -12.91 4.43
CA PHE A 64 -2.66 -13.27 5.70
C PHE A 64 -1.78 -13.00 6.93
N ARG A 65 -0.71 -12.22 6.78
CA ARG A 65 0.15 -11.81 7.90
C ARG A 65 -0.66 -11.06 8.97
N ALA A 66 -0.20 -11.12 10.23
CA ALA A 66 -0.91 -10.53 11.38
C ALA A 66 -1.17 -9.03 11.21
N GLU A 67 -0.28 -8.33 10.53
CA GLU A 67 -0.33 -6.89 10.29
C GLU A 67 -1.07 -6.51 9.00
N ALA A 68 -1.57 -7.48 8.23
CA ALA A 68 -2.24 -7.23 6.94
C ALA A 68 -3.41 -6.25 7.09
N SER A 69 -4.22 -6.41 8.14
CA SER A 69 -5.35 -5.51 8.43
C SER A 69 -4.89 -4.08 8.69
N GLN A 70 -3.80 -3.89 9.43
CA GLN A 70 -3.22 -2.58 9.71
C GLN A 70 -2.66 -1.93 8.43
N ILE A 71 -1.98 -2.71 7.59
CA ILE A 71 -1.47 -2.25 6.29
C ILE A 71 -2.63 -1.83 5.38
N LEU A 72 -3.64 -2.68 5.22
CA LEU A 72 -4.80 -2.41 4.37
C LEU A 72 -5.56 -1.18 4.85
N SER A 73 -5.71 -1.00 6.16
CA SER A 73 -6.32 0.20 6.73
C SER A 73 -5.52 1.46 6.37
N ALA A 74 -4.20 1.42 6.51
CA ALA A 74 -3.35 2.57 6.18
C ALA A 74 -3.35 2.88 4.66
N LEU A 75 -3.41 1.86 3.81
CA LEU A 75 -3.60 2.01 2.36
C LEU A 75 -4.97 2.65 2.04
N CYS A 76 -6.03 2.21 2.71
CA CYS A 76 -7.38 2.74 2.48
C CYS A 76 -7.46 4.25 2.77
N GLU A 77 -6.75 4.76 3.77
CA GLU A 77 -6.67 6.21 4.01
C GLU A 77 -6.07 6.96 2.82
N ARG A 78 -5.16 6.32 2.06
CA ARG A 78 -4.51 6.91 0.89
C ARG A 78 -5.36 6.89 -0.37
N LEU A 79 -6.52 6.23 -0.36
CA LEU A 79 -7.51 6.37 -1.43
C LEU A 79 -8.05 7.80 -1.54
N LEU A 80 -7.91 8.61 -0.48
CA LEU A 80 -8.27 10.03 -0.45
C LEU A 80 -7.05 10.96 -0.44
N ASP A 81 -5.87 10.47 -0.83
CA ASP A 81 -4.65 11.30 -0.87
C ASP A 81 -4.85 12.51 -1.78
N PHE A 82 -4.24 13.65 -1.44
CA PHE A 82 -4.32 14.87 -2.24
C PHE A 82 -3.71 14.68 -3.63
N ASP A 83 -2.63 13.89 -3.72
CA ASP A 83 -1.94 13.61 -4.98
C ASP A 83 -2.65 12.50 -5.75
N GLU A 84 -2.99 12.78 -7.01
CA GLU A 84 -3.72 11.86 -7.88
C GLU A 84 -2.93 10.59 -8.20
N ASN A 85 -1.61 10.70 -8.37
CA ASN A 85 -0.76 9.55 -8.69
C ASN A 85 -0.70 8.59 -7.50
N VAL A 86 -0.66 9.13 -6.28
CA VAL A 86 -0.76 8.32 -5.06
C VAL A 86 -2.09 7.58 -5.02
N ARG A 87 -3.23 8.26 -5.27
CA ARG A 87 -4.54 7.60 -5.30
C ARG A 87 -4.60 6.46 -6.32
N LYS A 88 -4.11 6.68 -7.55
CA LYS A 88 -4.07 5.64 -8.60
C LYS A 88 -3.21 4.46 -8.19
N HIS A 89 -2.05 4.73 -7.61
CA HIS A 89 -1.10 3.71 -7.20
C HIS A 89 -1.68 2.83 -6.08
N VAL A 90 -2.32 3.42 -5.08
CA VAL A 90 -3.01 2.68 -4.00
C VAL A 90 -4.10 1.78 -4.56
N VAL A 91 -4.92 2.29 -5.48
CA VAL A 91 -5.95 1.49 -6.16
C VAL A 91 -5.32 0.29 -6.89
N ALA A 92 -4.25 0.53 -7.65
CA ALA A 92 -3.54 -0.54 -8.35
C ALA A 92 -2.97 -1.59 -7.38
N VAL A 93 -2.34 -1.18 -6.28
CA VAL A 93 -1.82 -2.09 -5.25
C VAL A 93 -2.92 -2.96 -4.64
N ILE A 94 -4.05 -2.38 -4.27
CA ILE A 94 -5.15 -3.15 -3.67
C ILE A 94 -5.71 -4.16 -4.70
N CYS A 95 -5.83 -3.74 -5.97
CA CYS A 95 -6.25 -4.64 -7.05
C CYS A 95 -5.23 -5.77 -7.28
N ASP A 96 -3.93 -5.48 -7.30
CA ASP A 96 -2.88 -6.49 -7.45
C ASP A 96 -2.96 -7.55 -6.34
N VAL A 97 -3.13 -7.11 -5.08
CA VAL A 97 -3.27 -8.02 -3.92
C VAL A 97 -4.58 -8.81 -4.01
N ALA A 98 -5.69 -8.19 -4.43
CA ALA A 98 -6.97 -8.88 -4.63
C ALA A 98 -6.88 -9.96 -5.73
N CYS A 99 -6.18 -9.66 -6.83
CA CYS A 99 -5.92 -10.61 -7.91
C CYS A 99 -5.02 -11.76 -7.45
N HIS A 100 -4.07 -11.48 -6.55
CA HIS A 100 -3.19 -12.50 -5.97
C HIS A 100 -3.91 -13.39 -4.95
N SER A 101 -4.77 -12.81 -4.10
CA SER A 101 -5.51 -13.53 -3.04
C SER A 101 -6.77 -12.78 -2.64
N LEU A 102 -7.88 -13.06 -3.34
CA LEU A 102 -9.14 -12.34 -3.15
C LEU A 102 -9.64 -12.38 -1.70
N ASN A 103 -9.49 -13.51 -1.01
CA ASN A 103 -9.94 -13.70 0.38
C ASN A 103 -9.15 -12.86 1.40
N ALA A 104 -8.03 -12.26 1.00
CA ALA A 104 -7.24 -11.39 1.87
C ALA A 104 -7.77 -9.96 1.92
N ILE A 105 -8.62 -9.56 0.96
CA ILE A 105 -9.16 -8.21 0.89
C ILE A 105 -10.58 -8.19 1.48
N PRO A 106 -10.82 -7.44 2.57
CA PRO A 106 -12.15 -7.27 3.12
C PRO A 106 -13.11 -6.63 2.11
N LEU A 107 -14.39 -7.04 2.14
CA LEU A 107 -15.41 -6.49 1.25
C LEU A 107 -15.53 -4.96 1.35
N GLU A 108 -15.36 -4.39 2.54
CA GLU A 108 -15.40 -2.94 2.73
C GLU A 108 -14.25 -2.23 1.98
N THR A 109 -13.06 -2.84 1.92
CA THR A 109 -11.94 -2.33 1.11
C THR A 109 -12.28 -2.35 -0.38
N VAL A 110 -12.92 -3.40 -0.87
CA VAL A 110 -13.37 -3.49 -2.27
C VAL A 110 -14.37 -2.37 -2.60
N LYS A 111 -15.33 -2.10 -1.69
CA LYS A 111 -16.29 -1.00 -1.87
C LYS A 111 -15.58 0.36 -1.95
N LEU A 112 -14.63 0.62 -1.05
CA LEU A 112 -13.86 1.87 -1.07
C LEU A 112 -13.10 2.07 -2.39
N VAL A 113 -12.49 1.01 -2.92
CA VAL A 113 -11.82 1.05 -4.23
C VAL A 113 -12.83 1.29 -5.36
N ALA A 114 -13.97 0.58 -5.35
CA ALA A 114 -15.01 0.75 -6.35
C ALA A 114 -15.55 2.18 -6.40
N GLU A 115 -15.65 2.87 -5.27
CA GLU A 115 -16.05 4.28 -5.25
C GLU A 115 -15.06 5.19 -5.99
N ARG A 116 -13.75 4.89 -5.91
CA ARG A 116 -12.70 5.66 -6.58
C ARG A 116 -12.66 5.44 -8.09
N LEU A 117 -13.25 4.36 -8.61
CA LEU A 117 -13.38 4.14 -10.07
C LEU A 117 -14.22 5.22 -10.76
N ARG A 118 -15.06 5.91 -9.99
CA ARG A 118 -15.89 7.02 -10.48
C ARG A 118 -15.12 8.35 -10.55
N ASP A 119 -13.90 8.42 -10.01
CA ASP A 119 -13.05 9.59 -10.14
C ASP A 119 -12.53 9.66 -11.59
N LYS A 120 -12.74 10.81 -12.25
CA LYS A 120 -12.32 11.05 -13.64
C LYS A 120 -10.85 10.71 -13.90
N SER A 121 -10.01 10.87 -12.88
CA SER A 121 -8.57 10.63 -12.90
C SER A 121 -8.17 9.15 -12.82
N VAL A 122 -8.90 8.36 -12.03
CA VAL A 122 -8.60 6.93 -11.77
C VAL A 122 -9.19 6.02 -12.84
N CYS A 123 -10.31 6.44 -13.45
CA CYS A 123 -11.10 5.66 -14.41
C CYS A 123 -10.32 5.18 -15.65
N ILE A 124 -9.23 5.87 -16.03
CA ILE A 124 -8.40 5.48 -17.20
C ILE A 124 -7.56 4.21 -16.91
N SER A 125 -7.13 3.98 -15.66
CA SER A 125 -6.18 2.90 -15.34
C SER A 125 -6.85 1.53 -15.15
N LEU A 126 -8.12 1.51 -14.72
CA LEU A 126 -8.85 0.26 -14.46
C LEU A 126 -9.70 -0.28 -15.61
N ASN A 127 -10.03 0.55 -16.61
CA ASN A 127 -10.66 0.03 -17.83
C ASN A 127 -9.80 -1.07 -18.48
N PHE A 128 -8.47 -0.97 -18.36
CA PHE A 128 -7.57 -2.03 -18.82
C PHE A 128 -7.63 -3.32 -17.98
N TYR A 129 -7.87 -3.26 -16.67
CA TYR A 129 -7.88 -4.44 -15.80
C TYR A 129 -9.24 -5.15 -15.76
N PHE A 130 -10.36 -4.42 -15.80
CA PHE A 130 -11.70 -5.03 -15.81
C PHE A 130 -12.06 -5.69 -17.15
N LEU A 131 -11.58 -5.15 -18.27
CA LEU A 131 -11.80 -5.74 -19.61
C LEU A 131 -11.11 -7.12 -19.79
N TYR A 132 -10.07 -7.43 -19.02
CA TYR A 132 -9.36 -8.72 -19.09
C TYR A 132 -9.91 -9.80 -18.16
N LEU A 133 -10.93 -9.47 -17.34
CA LEU A 133 -11.65 -10.42 -16.49
C LEU A 133 -13.10 -10.66 -16.97
N SER A 134 -13.44 -10.18 -18.17
CA SER A 134 -14.75 -10.36 -18.84
C SER A 134 -14.69 -11.43 -19.92
#